data_AF-A0A2K2CJ76-F1
#
_entry.id   AF-A0A2K2CJ76-F1
#
_cell.length_a   1.000
_cell.length_b   1.000
_cell.length_c   1.000
_cell.angle_alpha   90.00
_cell.angle_beta   90.00
_cell.angle_gamma   90.00
#
_symmetry.space_group_name_H-M   'P 1'
#
loop_
_entity.id
_entity.type
_entity.pdbx_description
1 polymer ?
#
loop_
_entity_poly.entity_id
_entity_poly.type
_entity_poly.pdbx_seq_one_letter_code
_entity_poly.pdbx_strand_id
1 'polypeptide(L)'
;GARLSSLKREPRNPNPRPKRPLRFRDRRDAKIGTESPAAAAAASGEGDAGRKRPSGDDAPADSKRRRPEAASSGSRDRNHHRHHHQKPREGDGGKEKKEKLRASHILIKHEGSRRKASWRDPEGVAISATTRDDAADLARALREQIAAGELKFEVAATDNSDCNSAKRGGDLGICSLVPSS
;
A
#
# COMPACT_ATOMS: atom_id res chain seq x y z
N GLY A 1 -66.45 9.23 17.46
CA GLY A 1 -65.40 8.93 16.48
C GLY A 1 -64.08 9.49 16.97
N ALA A 2 -63.04 8.66 17.11
CA ALA A 2 -61.68 9.10 17.38
C ALA A 2 -60.72 8.20 16.61
N ARG A 3 -59.89 8.81 15.76
CA ARG A 3 -58.96 8.15 14.83
C ARG A 3 -57.67 7.78 15.57
N LEU A 4 -57.27 6.51 15.51
CA LEU A 4 -55.97 6.04 15.99
C LEU A 4 -54.88 6.38 14.95
N SER A 5 -53.92 7.20 15.34
CA SER A 5 -52.72 7.55 14.57
C SER A 5 -51.68 6.42 14.67
N SER A 6 -51.30 5.85 13.53
CA SER A 6 -50.21 4.89 13.40
C SER A 6 -48.85 5.57 13.62
N LEU A 7 -48.16 5.21 14.70
CA LEU A 7 -46.74 5.51 14.89
C LEU A 7 -45.87 4.56 14.05
N LYS A 8 -45.18 5.14 13.06
CA LYS A 8 -44.14 4.49 12.26
C LYS A 8 -42.96 4.14 13.17
N ARG A 9 -42.65 2.85 13.32
CA ARG A 9 -41.41 2.39 13.96
C ARG A 9 -40.29 2.34 12.93
N GLU A 10 -39.26 3.17 13.11
CA GLU A 10 -37.98 3.09 12.41
C GLU A 10 -37.22 1.80 12.78
N PRO A 11 -36.52 1.16 11.83
CA PRO A 11 -35.74 -0.04 12.11
C PRO A 11 -34.46 0.30 12.88
N ARG A 12 -34.29 -0.35 14.03
CA ARG A 12 -33.06 -0.32 14.83
C ARG A 12 -31.91 -0.97 14.05
N ASN A 13 -30.82 -0.21 13.84
CA ASN A 13 -29.57 -0.71 13.30
C ASN A 13 -28.92 -1.72 14.29
N PRO A 14 -28.71 -2.98 13.91
CA PRO A 14 -28.25 -4.03 14.82
C PRO A 14 -26.73 -4.07 15.04
N ASN A 15 -25.94 -3.14 14.48
CA ASN A 15 -24.48 -3.24 14.58
C ASN A 15 -23.77 -1.89 14.87
N PRO A 16 -23.72 -1.45 16.14
CA PRO A 16 -22.87 -0.33 16.51
C PRO A 16 -21.40 -0.77 16.50
N ARG A 17 -20.59 -0.17 15.61
CA ARG A 17 -19.13 -0.37 15.60
C ARG A 17 -18.54 -0.01 16.97
N PRO A 18 -17.67 -0.83 17.58
CA PRO A 18 -17.03 -0.46 18.83
C PRO A 18 -16.02 0.67 18.58
N LYS A 19 -16.23 1.83 19.23
CA LYS A 19 -15.22 2.88 19.30
C LYS A 19 -14.09 2.37 20.20
N ARG A 20 -12.90 2.12 19.63
CA ARG A 20 -11.70 1.76 20.40
C ARG A 20 -11.29 2.95 21.28
N PRO A 21 -11.00 2.77 22.57
CA PRO A 21 -10.41 3.84 23.37
C PRO A 21 -8.95 4.05 22.95
N LEU A 22 -8.56 5.30 22.74
CA LEU A 22 -7.16 5.71 22.66
C LEU A 22 -6.51 5.42 24.02
N ARG A 23 -5.66 4.41 24.10
CA ARG A 23 -4.84 4.17 25.29
C ARG A 23 -3.71 5.18 25.29
N PHE A 24 -3.90 6.27 26.02
CA PHE A 24 -2.83 7.14 26.47
C PHE A 24 -1.95 6.32 27.43
N ARG A 25 -0.71 6.00 27.01
CA ARG A 25 0.29 5.43 27.91
C ARG A 25 1.06 6.61 28.50
N ASP A 26 0.67 7.03 29.69
CA ASP A 26 1.53 7.79 30.59
C ASP A 26 2.77 6.94 30.89
N ARG A 27 3.92 7.34 30.34
CA ARG A 27 5.21 6.87 30.83
C ARG A 27 5.80 7.96 31.70
N ARG A 28 5.70 7.70 33.00
CA ARG A 28 6.29 8.46 34.09
C ARG A 28 7.80 8.63 33.91
N ASP A 29 8.24 9.78 34.39
CA ASP A 29 9.57 10.35 34.44
C ASP A 29 10.66 9.39 34.93
N ALA A 30 11.78 9.37 34.21
CA ALA A 30 13.09 9.04 34.76
C ALA A 30 14.00 10.25 34.54
N LYS A 31 14.22 11.01 35.61
CA LYS A 31 15.20 12.09 35.70
C LYS A 31 16.60 11.47 35.68
N ILE A 32 17.44 11.86 34.73
CA ILE A 32 18.89 11.84 34.89
C ILE A 32 19.37 13.20 34.41
N GLY A 33 19.73 14.06 35.37
CA GLY A 33 20.48 15.27 35.12
C GLY A 33 21.96 14.95 35.13
N THR A 34 22.69 15.46 34.14
CA THR A 34 24.10 15.82 34.28
C THR A 34 24.34 17.07 33.44
N GLU A 35 24.91 18.07 34.09
CA GLU A 35 25.30 19.40 33.63
C GLU A 35 26.14 19.54 32.33
N SER A 36 26.02 20.75 31.76
CA SER A 36 26.81 21.47 30.72
C SER A 36 28.25 21.82 31.21
N PRO A 37 29.23 22.42 30.45
CA PRO A 37 29.06 23.42 29.38
C PRO A 37 30.11 23.56 28.22
N ALA A 38 29.65 24.29 27.17
CA ALA A 38 30.27 25.38 26.37
C ALA A 38 31.72 25.38 25.81
N ALA A 39 31.82 25.67 24.50
CA ALA A 39 32.72 26.64 23.82
C ALA A 39 32.19 26.85 22.37
N ALA A 40 31.72 28.03 21.91
CA ALA A 40 32.46 29.21 21.39
C ALA A 40 33.33 28.89 20.14
N ALA A 41 33.34 29.57 18.98
CA ALA A 41 32.74 30.82 18.48
C ALA A 41 32.97 30.97 16.94
N ALA A 42 32.18 31.85 16.28
CA ALA A 42 32.44 32.74 15.11
C ALA A 42 32.90 32.14 13.74
N ALA A 43 32.63 32.63 12.52
CA ALA A 43 32.27 33.94 11.93
C ALA A 43 31.81 33.73 10.44
N SER A 44 30.74 34.38 9.96
CA SER A 44 30.68 35.48 8.96
C SER A 44 30.68 35.12 7.45
N GLY A 45 29.74 35.71 6.69
CA GLY A 45 29.76 35.78 5.21
C GLY A 45 28.47 36.32 4.56
N GLU A 46 28.42 37.63 4.32
CA GLU A 46 27.40 38.42 3.60
C GLU A 46 27.29 38.13 2.08
N GLY A 47 26.15 38.51 1.47
CA GLY A 47 26.01 38.60 0.01
C GLY A 47 24.60 39.01 -0.47
N ASP A 48 24.42 40.31 -0.66
CA ASP A 48 23.24 41.05 -1.16
C ASP A 48 23.14 41.11 -2.71
N ALA A 49 21.90 41.08 -3.25
CA ALA A 49 21.40 41.63 -4.53
C ALA A 49 20.16 40.83 -4.98
N GLY A 50 18.97 41.34 -5.32
CA GLY A 50 18.56 42.68 -5.73
C GLY A 50 17.92 42.61 -7.13
N ARG A 51 16.61 42.96 -7.23
CA ARG A 51 15.87 43.38 -8.47
C ARG A 51 15.31 42.23 -9.36
N LYS A 52 14.10 42.24 -9.96
CA LYS A 52 13.05 43.24 -10.27
C LYS A 52 11.71 42.51 -10.49
N ARG A 53 10.59 43.04 -10.00
CA ARG A 53 9.24 42.71 -10.48
C ARG A 53 8.93 43.59 -11.71
N PRO A 54 8.36 43.06 -12.79
CA PRO A 54 7.58 43.88 -13.71
C PRO A 54 6.08 43.62 -13.48
N SER A 55 5.39 44.71 -13.18
CA SER A 55 3.94 44.88 -13.28
C SER A 55 3.64 45.66 -14.56
N GLY A 56 2.48 45.35 -15.16
CA GLY A 56 1.76 46.18 -16.14
C GLY A 56 1.42 45.42 -17.42
N ASP A 57 0.24 45.52 -18.04
CA ASP A 57 -1.01 46.21 -17.75
C ASP A 57 -2.07 45.70 -18.77
N ASP A 58 -3.35 45.88 -18.44
CA ASP A 58 -4.52 46.15 -19.31
C ASP A 58 -5.17 45.14 -20.31
N ALA A 59 -6.43 44.77 -19.96
CA ALA A 59 -7.66 44.74 -20.78
C ALA A 59 -8.09 43.44 -21.54
N PRO A 60 -9.33 43.33 -22.10
CA PRO A 60 -10.54 42.86 -21.39
C PRO A 60 -11.40 41.77 -22.10
N ALA A 61 -12.42 41.27 -21.38
CA ALA A 61 -13.77 40.79 -21.76
C ALA A 61 -14.10 39.92 -23.01
N ASP A 62 -14.92 38.89 -22.73
CA ASP A 62 -16.05 38.34 -23.52
C ASP A 62 -15.79 37.60 -24.85
N SER A 63 -16.19 36.31 -24.89
CA SER A 63 -17.14 35.76 -25.90
C SER A 63 -17.11 34.21 -26.00
N LYS A 64 -18.06 33.59 -25.29
CA LYS A 64 -19.03 32.61 -25.82
C LYS A 64 -18.60 31.80 -27.07
N ARG A 65 -17.92 30.65 -26.88
CA ARG A 65 -17.87 29.61 -27.93
C ARG A 65 -18.84 28.47 -27.63
N ARG A 66 -19.95 28.54 -28.35
CA ARG A 66 -21.05 27.57 -28.45
C ARG A 66 -20.54 26.14 -28.65
N ARG A 67 -21.06 25.22 -27.84
CA ARG A 67 -21.17 23.78 -28.15
C ARG A 67 -22.45 23.58 -28.96
N PRO A 68 -22.40 23.12 -30.22
CA PRO A 68 -23.60 22.66 -30.90
C PRO A 68 -23.89 21.20 -30.53
N GLU A 69 -25.10 21.00 -30.02
CA GLU A 69 -25.79 19.71 -29.92
C GLU A 69 -26.12 19.20 -31.34
N ALA A 70 -25.92 17.90 -31.58
CA ALA A 70 -26.60 17.18 -32.66
C ALA A 70 -26.85 15.74 -32.20
N ALA A 71 -28.09 15.50 -31.77
CA ALA A 71 -28.66 14.17 -31.73
C ALA A 71 -28.91 13.69 -33.16
N SER A 72 -28.50 12.47 -33.49
CA SER A 72 -29.22 11.64 -34.46
C SER A 72 -28.84 10.17 -34.33
N SER A 73 -29.90 9.38 -34.14
CA SER A 73 -30.15 7.99 -34.52
C SER A 73 -29.00 7.12 -35.06
N GLY A 74 -28.89 5.92 -34.47
CA GLY A 74 -28.08 4.84 -35.04
C GLY A 74 -28.20 3.58 -34.20
N SER A 75 -29.23 2.78 -34.49
CA SER A 75 -29.41 1.42 -34.00
C SER A 75 -28.12 0.61 -34.16
N ARG A 76 -27.54 0.11 -33.07
CA ARG A 76 -26.39 -0.80 -33.13
C ARG A 76 -26.88 -2.23 -33.09
N ASP A 77 -27.50 -2.66 -34.19
CA ASP A 77 -27.56 -4.07 -34.58
C ASP A 77 -26.13 -4.58 -34.76
N ARG A 78 -25.62 -5.26 -33.73
CA ARG A 78 -24.33 -5.96 -33.79
C ARG A 78 -24.61 -7.43 -34.02
N ASN A 79 -24.86 -7.78 -35.27
CA ASN A 79 -24.74 -9.17 -35.71
C ASN A 79 -24.06 -9.26 -37.08
N HIS A 80 -23.27 -10.32 -37.23
CA HIS A 80 -22.64 -10.84 -38.46
C HIS A 80 -21.25 -10.31 -38.87
N HIS A 81 -20.20 -10.91 -38.30
CA HIS A 81 -19.13 -11.55 -39.08
C HIS A 81 -18.62 -12.77 -38.30
N ARG A 82 -19.21 -13.94 -38.57
CA ARG A 82 -18.72 -14.99 -39.50
C ARG A 82 -17.70 -15.92 -38.84
N HIS A 83 -18.21 -17.11 -38.50
CA HIS A 83 -17.44 -18.28 -38.08
C HIS A 83 -16.33 -18.59 -39.08
N HIS A 84 -15.09 -18.28 -38.72
CA HIS A 84 -13.94 -18.97 -39.28
C HIS A 84 -13.80 -20.30 -38.54
N HIS A 85 -14.20 -21.39 -39.21
CA HIS A 85 -13.72 -22.73 -38.92
C HIS A 85 -12.19 -22.74 -39.03
N GLN A 86 -11.51 -22.63 -37.89
CA GLN A 86 -10.14 -23.13 -37.76
C GLN A 86 -10.25 -24.49 -37.09
N LYS A 87 -10.13 -25.56 -37.89
CA LYS A 87 -9.91 -26.92 -37.37
C LYS A 87 -8.72 -26.88 -36.41
N PRO A 88 -8.81 -27.40 -35.18
CA PRO A 88 -7.62 -27.64 -34.38
C PRO A 88 -6.77 -28.64 -35.16
N ARG A 89 -5.57 -28.24 -35.57
CA ARG A 89 -4.54 -29.20 -35.95
C ARG A 89 -4.19 -29.94 -34.66
N GLU A 90 -4.51 -31.23 -34.61
CA GLU A 90 -4.00 -32.16 -33.61
C GLU A 90 -2.49 -32.34 -33.88
N GLY A 91 -1.72 -31.38 -33.37
CA GLY A 91 -0.30 -31.53 -33.15
C GLY A 91 -0.10 -31.73 -31.65
N ASP A 92 0.14 -32.98 -31.25
CA ASP A 92 0.70 -33.34 -29.95
C ASP A 92 2.15 -32.85 -29.88
N GLY A 93 2.32 -31.53 -29.85
CA GLY A 93 3.59 -30.89 -29.55
C GLY A 93 3.81 -30.99 -28.05
N GLY A 94 4.72 -31.89 -27.64
CA GLY A 94 5.10 -32.15 -26.25
C GLY A 94 5.20 -30.87 -25.44
N LYS A 95 4.13 -30.55 -24.70
CA LYS A 95 4.14 -29.48 -23.73
C LYS A 95 4.92 -30.00 -22.54
N GLU A 96 6.20 -29.63 -22.47
CA GLU A 96 6.95 -29.73 -21.22
C GLU A 96 6.06 -29.18 -20.10
N LYS A 97 5.71 -30.04 -19.15
CA LYS A 97 4.83 -29.68 -18.04
C LYS A 97 5.60 -28.72 -17.17
N LYS A 98 5.44 -27.41 -17.39
CA LYS A 98 5.96 -26.37 -16.50
C LYS A 98 5.44 -26.65 -15.10
N GLU A 99 6.34 -27.03 -14.20
CA GLU A 99 5.98 -27.29 -12.81
C GLU A 99 5.43 -26.02 -12.17
N LYS A 100 4.23 -26.17 -11.60
CA LYS A 100 3.52 -25.10 -10.90
C LYS A 100 3.58 -25.40 -9.41
N LEU A 101 4.18 -24.50 -8.65
CA LEU A 101 4.25 -24.57 -7.19
C LEU A 101 3.45 -23.45 -6.57
N ARG A 102 2.94 -23.65 -5.37
CA ARG A 102 2.43 -22.56 -4.54
C ARG A 102 3.48 -22.21 -3.49
N ALA A 103 3.69 -20.92 -3.28
CA ALA A 103 4.70 -20.45 -2.32
C ALA A 103 4.12 -19.36 -1.41
N SER A 104 4.65 -19.29 -0.20
CA SER A 104 4.41 -18.22 0.76
C SER A 104 5.75 -17.73 1.29
N HIS A 105 5.82 -16.47 1.72
CA HIS A 105 7.03 -15.93 2.35
C HIS A 105 6.75 -14.99 3.51
N ILE A 106 7.80 -14.76 4.30
CA ILE A 106 7.93 -13.65 5.23
C ILE A 106 9.12 -12.82 4.72
N LEU A 107 8.92 -11.52 4.48
CA LEU A 107 9.97 -10.62 4.04
C LEU A 107 10.28 -9.63 5.17
N ILE A 108 11.51 -9.59 5.64
CA ILE A 108 12.01 -8.56 6.57
C ILE A 108 12.90 -7.62 5.76
N LYS A 109 12.54 -6.34 5.69
CA LYS A 109 13.36 -5.33 5.02
C LYS A 109 14.40 -4.76 5.97
N HIS A 110 15.42 -4.15 5.39
CA HIS A 110 16.54 -3.55 6.09
C HIS A 110 17.10 -2.37 5.28
N GLU A 111 18.12 -1.70 5.81
CA GLU A 111 18.78 -0.53 5.23
C GLU A 111 19.36 -0.76 3.82
N GLY A 112 19.60 -2.01 3.43
CA GLY A 112 20.08 -2.39 2.09
C GLY A 112 18.95 -2.74 1.11
N SER A 113 17.69 -2.69 1.54
CA SER A 113 16.54 -2.97 0.69
C SER A 113 16.38 -1.88 -0.38
N ARG A 114 16.23 -2.29 -1.65
CA ARG A 114 15.95 -1.37 -2.77
C ARG A 114 14.78 -0.42 -2.52
N ARG A 115 13.75 -0.90 -1.80
CA ARG A 115 12.59 -0.11 -1.38
C ARG A 115 12.45 -0.20 0.14
N LYS A 116 12.84 0.87 0.83
CA LYS A 116 12.82 0.98 2.29
C LYS A 116 11.46 1.37 2.87
N ALA A 117 10.36 1.17 2.16
CA ALA A 117 9.00 1.46 2.66
C ALA A 117 8.15 0.18 2.63
N SER A 118 7.31 -0.03 3.64
CA SER A 118 6.35 -1.12 3.70
C SER A 118 4.98 -0.63 4.17
N TRP A 119 4.00 -1.53 4.27
CA TRP A 119 2.69 -1.17 4.84
C TRP A 119 2.75 -0.93 6.36
N ARG A 120 3.79 -1.44 7.03
CA ARG A 120 4.03 -1.26 8.48
C ARG A 120 4.82 0.02 8.76
N ASP A 121 5.67 0.39 7.81
CA ASP A 121 6.54 1.57 7.86
C ASP A 121 6.49 2.30 6.51
N PRO A 122 5.43 3.09 6.25
CA PRO A 122 5.24 3.79 4.98
C PRO A 122 6.36 4.80 4.67
N GLU A 123 6.85 5.47 5.69
CA GLU A 123 7.93 6.47 5.62
C GLU A 123 9.32 5.81 5.57
N GLY A 124 9.43 4.57 6.01
CA GLY A 124 10.65 3.78 5.90
C GLY A 124 11.71 4.08 6.96
N VAL A 125 11.31 4.69 8.07
CA VAL A 125 12.23 5.13 9.13
C VAL A 125 12.81 3.93 9.88
N ALA A 126 11.96 2.98 10.27
CA ALA A 126 12.40 1.76 10.94
C ALA A 126 13.22 0.88 10.00
N ILE A 127 12.75 0.68 8.76
CA ILE A 127 13.45 -0.13 7.77
C ILE A 127 14.83 0.45 7.43
N SER A 128 14.97 1.77 7.40
CA SER A 128 16.26 2.42 7.14
C SER A 128 17.22 2.32 8.31
N ALA A 129 16.72 2.16 9.53
CA ALA A 129 17.53 1.98 10.74
C ALA A 129 17.85 0.50 11.03
N THR A 130 17.07 -0.44 10.49
CA THR A 130 17.33 -1.88 10.65
C THR A 130 18.53 -2.30 9.80
N THR A 131 19.56 -2.84 10.45
CA THR A 131 20.74 -3.36 9.74
C THR A 131 20.45 -4.67 9.03
N ARG A 132 21.34 -5.07 8.11
CA ARG A 132 21.24 -6.38 7.45
C ARG A 132 21.25 -7.53 8.46
N ASP A 133 22.10 -7.43 9.50
CA ASP A 133 22.27 -8.49 10.48
C ASP A 133 21.07 -8.58 11.43
N ASP A 134 20.54 -7.43 11.88
CA ASP A 134 19.30 -7.40 12.68
C ASP A 134 18.13 -8.04 11.92
N ALA A 135 18.00 -7.75 10.63
CA ALA A 135 16.96 -8.36 9.80
C ALA A 135 17.17 -9.88 9.64
N ALA A 136 18.41 -10.33 9.53
CA ALA A 136 18.73 -11.76 9.47
C ALA A 136 18.43 -12.47 10.80
N ASP A 137 18.72 -11.84 11.92
CA ASP A 137 18.44 -12.37 13.26
C ASP A 137 16.94 -12.42 13.54
N LEU A 138 16.18 -11.39 13.16
CA LEU A 138 14.72 -11.41 13.21
C LEU A 138 14.14 -12.54 12.34
N ALA A 139 14.65 -12.72 11.12
CA ALA A 139 14.21 -13.81 10.26
C ALA A 139 14.55 -15.19 10.84
N ARG A 140 15.71 -15.34 11.49
CA ARG A 140 16.11 -16.58 12.16
C ARG A 140 15.22 -16.88 13.37
N ALA A 141 14.97 -15.90 14.22
CA ALA A 141 14.09 -16.03 15.39
C ALA A 141 12.67 -16.44 14.98
N LEU A 142 12.10 -15.80 13.96
CA LEU A 142 10.79 -16.19 13.42
C LEU A 142 10.79 -17.63 12.89
N ARG A 143 11.84 -18.02 12.17
CA ARG A 143 12.00 -19.38 11.67
C ARG A 143 12.06 -20.40 12.81
N GLU A 144 12.79 -20.11 13.89
CA GLU A 144 12.90 -20.99 15.06
C GLU A 144 11.56 -21.16 15.76
N GLN A 145 10.83 -20.07 16.00
CA GLN A 145 9.48 -20.13 16.59
C GLN A 145 8.48 -20.91 15.74
N ILE A 146 8.57 -20.76 14.41
CA ILE A 146 7.73 -21.51 13.48
C ILE A 146 8.11 -23.00 13.49
N ALA A 147 9.40 -23.32 13.50
CA ALA A 147 9.88 -24.69 13.53
C ALA A 147 9.56 -25.40 14.86
N ALA A 148 9.59 -24.67 15.97
CA ALA A 148 9.18 -25.14 17.29
C ALA A 148 7.65 -25.31 17.42
N GLY A 149 6.87 -24.81 16.46
CA GLY A 149 5.41 -24.85 16.48
C GLY A 149 4.76 -23.84 17.43
N GLU A 150 5.55 -22.91 17.99
CA GLU A 150 5.08 -21.85 18.89
C GLU A 150 4.30 -20.78 18.14
N LEU A 151 4.67 -20.53 16.88
CA LEU A 151 4.06 -19.51 16.03
C LEU A 151 3.66 -20.10 14.67
N LYS A 152 2.41 -19.91 14.26
CA LYS A 152 1.96 -20.30 12.92
C LYS A 152 2.57 -19.38 11.87
N PHE A 153 3.02 -19.95 10.75
CA PHE A 153 3.62 -19.21 9.65
C PHE A 153 2.74 -18.06 9.15
N GLU A 154 1.44 -18.30 8.96
CA GLU A 154 0.49 -17.31 8.45
C GLU A 154 0.36 -16.09 9.39
N VAL A 155 0.40 -16.32 10.70
CA VAL A 155 0.35 -15.28 11.73
C VAL A 155 1.66 -14.48 11.70
N ALA A 156 2.80 -15.20 11.72
CA ALA A 156 4.12 -14.58 11.61
C ALA A 156 4.24 -13.69 10.36
N ALA A 157 3.74 -14.17 9.22
CA ALA A 157 3.74 -13.43 7.96
C ALA A 157 2.82 -12.20 8.01
N THR A 158 1.63 -12.33 8.60
CA THR A 158 0.68 -11.22 8.71
C THR A 158 1.23 -10.09 9.59
N ASP A 159 1.89 -10.45 10.69
CA ASP A 159 2.30 -9.47 11.70
C ASP A 159 3.68 -8.85 11.42
N ASN A 160 4.60 -9.60 10.79
CA ASN A 160 6.00 -9.20 10.68
C ASN A 160 6.47 -8.95 9.24
N SER A 161 5.78 -9.45 8.21
CA SER A 161 6.26 -9.30 6.82
C SER A 161 6.06 -7.89 6.26
N ASP A 162 7.10 -7.34 5.67
CA ASP A 162 7.10 -6.06 4.94
C ASP A 162 6.57 -6.17 3.50
N CYS A 163 6.24 -7.38 3.04
CA CYS A 163 5.60 -7.59 1.74
C CYS A 163 4.07 -7.39 1.86
N ASN A 164 3.44 -6.91 0.79
CA ASN A 164 1.98 -6.79 0.73
C ASN A 164 1.26 -8.15 0.77
N SER A 165 1.98 -9.27 0.54
CA SER A 165 1.46 -10.63 0.75
C SER A 165 1.13 -10.92 2.21
N ALA A 166 1.61 -10.14 3.17
CA ALA A 166 1.25 -10.23 4.59
C ALA A 166 -0.27 -10.27 4.80
N LYS A 167 -1.03 -9.51 4.01
CA LYS A 167 -2.51 -9.48 4.04
C LYS A 167 -3.17 -10.82 3.71
N ARG A 168 -2.42 -11.75 3.11
CA ARG A 168 -2.84 -13.11 2.74
C ARG A 168 -2.01 -14.18 3.46
N GLY A 169 -1.49 -13.88 4.65
CA GLY A 169 -0.65 -14.81 5.41
C GLY A 169 0.66 -15.16 4.69
N GLY A 170 1.17 -14.26 3.84
CA GLY A 170 2.40 -14.46 3.08
C GLY A 170 2.24 -15.14 1.72
N ASP A 171 1.01 -15.52 1.31
CA ASP A 171 0.76 -16.25 0.06
C ASP A 171 1.11 -15.43 -1.19
N LEU A 172 1.95 -16.02 -2.04
CA LEU A 172 2.37 -15.50 -3.34
C LEU A 172 1.53 -16.06 -4.49
N GLY A 173 0.72 -17.09 -4.23
CA GLY A 173 -0.06 -17.79 -5.25
C GLY A 173 0.77 -18.82 -6.00
N ILE A 174 0.32 -19.16 -7.22
CA ILE A 174 0.97 -20.16 -8.07
C ILE A 174 2.13 -19.53 -8.82
N CYS A 175 3.34 -20.04 -8.58
CA CYS A 175 4.57 -19.70 -9.27
C CYS A 175 4.95 -20.83 -10.23
N SER A 176 5.41 -20.48 -11.43
CA SER A 176 6.03 -21.43 -12.35
C SER A 176 7.53 -21.49 -12.10
N LEU A 177 8.08 -22.70 -11.93
CA LEU A 177 9.53 -22.87 -11.92
C LEU A 177 10.08 -22.64 -13.33
N VAL A 178 11.11 -21.80 -13.42
CA VAL A 178 11.89 -21.64 -14.64
C VAL A 178 13.13 -22.51 -14.47
N PRO A 179 13.33 -23.58 -15.27
CA PRO A 179 14.51 -24.41 -15.15
C PRO A 179 15.76 -23.55 -15.43
N SER A 180 16.79 -23.73 -14.60
CA SER A 180 18.09 -23.12 -14.86
C SER A 180 18.72 -23.83 -16.06
N SER A 181 18.98 -23.09 -17.14
CA SER A 181 19.62 -23.59 -18.36
C SER A 181 21.13 -23.77 -18.19
#